data_AF-A0A2P4P443-F1
#
_entry.id   AF-A0A2P4P443-F1
#
_cell.length_a   1.000
_cell.length_b   1.000
_cell.length_c   1.000
_cell.angle_alpha   90.00
_cell.angle_beta   90.00
_cell.angle_gamma   90.00
#
_symmetry.space_group_name_H-M   'P 1'
#
loop_
_entity.id
_entity.type
_entity.pdbx_description
1 polymer ?
#
loop_
_entity_poly.entity_id
_entity_poly.type
_entity_poly.pdbx_seq_one_letter_code
_entity_poly.pdbx_strand_id
1 'polypeptide(L)'
;MGDKIRTDVAKKWGQGDPIKRKRSDGRVLKFSRLAKRGDQVAVNEKIVKTYYPPNTVQKKLGLDIYVTRKDNATYCDEPGVELLDSWCVDIPNASKENRAFEFTLTFGKVEIEAIAQAKTGEKYENTFDLDM
;
A
#
# COMPACT_ATOMS: atom_id res chain seq x y z
N MET A 1 -13.27 -13.91 -12.47
CA MET A 1 -13.21 -13.16 -11.20
C MET A 1 -11.73 -13.05 -10.85
N GLY A 2 -11.16 -11.85 -10.88
CA GLY A 2 -9.71 -11.69 -10.82
C GLY A 2 -9.19 -11.15 -9.48
N ASP A 3 -7.98 -11.56 -9.10
CA ASP A 3 -7.25 -11.10 -7.91
C ASP A 3 -7.02 -9.58 -7.93
N LYS A 4 -7.16 -8.92 -6.79
CA LYS A 4 -6.92 -7.48 -6.63
C LYS A 4 -5.65 -7.25 -5.85
N ILE A 5 -4.79 -6.36 -6.34
CA ILE A 5 -3.55 -5.97 -5.67
C ILE A 5 -3.78 -4.68 -4.89
N ARG A 6 -3.27 -4.63 -3.67
CA ARG A 6 -3.57 -3.58 -2.72
C ARG A 6 -2.38 -3.33 -1.78
N THR A 7 -2.40 -2.19 -1.08
CA THR A 7 -1.46 -1.89 0.01
C THR A 7 -2.20 -1.40 1.26
N ASP A 8 -1.55 -1.48 2.41
CA ASP A 8 -2.09 -1.05 3.69
C ASP A 8 -1.99 0.48 3.86
N VAL A 9 -3.02 1.06 4.48
CA VAL A 9 -3.02 2.49 4.82
C VAL A 9 -3.56 2.67 6.22
N ALA A 10 -2.75 3.28 7.10
CA ALA A 10 -3.15 3.63 8.44
C ALA A 10 -4.05 4.88 8.44
N LYS A 11 -5.36 4.70 8.64
CA LYS A 11 -6.35 5.81 8.75
C LYS A 11 -6.78 6.00 10.20
N LYS A 12 -7.19 7.23 10.56
CA LYS A 12 -7.84 7.47 11.86
C LYS A 12 -9.07 6.57 11.98
N TRP A 13 -9.21 5.91 13.14
CA TRP A 13 -10.38 5.10 13.44
C TRP A 13 -11.63 5.98 13.47
N GLY A 14 -12.72 5.55 12.84
CA GLY A 14 -14.03 6.20 12.87
C GLY A 14 -15.13 5.29 13.43
N GLN A 15 -16.32 5.84 13.70
CA GLN A 15 -17.44 5.13 14.34
C GLN A 15 -17.89 3.85 13.60
N GLY A 16 -17.68 3.77 12.28
CA GLY A 16 -17.99 2.58 11.48
C GLY A 16 -16.90 1.50 11.48
N ASP A 17 -15.74 1.76 12.08
CA ASP A 17 -14.63 0.80 12.14
C ASP A 17 -14.77 -0.11 13.38
N PRO A 18 -14.56 -1.44 13.26
CA PRO A 18 -14.61 -2.33 14.41
C PRO A 18 -13.62 -1.92 15.50
N ILE A 19 -14.09 -1.79 16.74
CA ILE A 19 -13.23 -1.36 17.86
C ILE A 19 -12.04 -2.30 18.08
N LYS A 20 -12.23 -3.59 17.84
CA LYS A 20 -11.17 -4.62 17.90
C LYS A 20 -10.02 -4.41 16.92
N ARG A 21 -10.23 -3.60 15.86
CA ARG A 21 -9.22 -3.26 14.84
C ARG A 21 -8.55 -1.90 15.11
N LYS A 22 -8.94 -1.22 16.19
CA LYS A 22 -8.30 0.04 16.62
C LYS A 22 -6.96 -0.29 17.27
N ARG A 23 -5.90 0.25 16.69
CA ARG A 23 -4.53 0.19 17.23
C ARG A 23 -4.36 1.20 18.37
N SER A 24 -3.30 1.04 19.15
CA SER A 24 -2.97 1.93 20.28
C SER A 24 -2.77 3.40 19.88
N ASP A 25 -2.37 3.66 18.64
CA ASP A 25 -2.23 5.00 18.06
C ASP A 25 -3.58 5.61 17.60
N GLY A 26 -4.70 4.93 17.86
CA GLY A 26 -6.04 5.37 17.49
C GLY A 26 -6.35 5.19 16.00
N ARG A 27 -5.58 4.40 15.27
CA ARG A 27 -5.75 4.14 13.83
C ARG A 27 -6.21 2.73 13.54
N VAL A 28 -6.61 2.51 12.31
CA VAL A 28 -6.92 1.20 11.74
C VAL A 28 -6.21 1.05 10.39
N LEU A 29 -5.69 -0.14 10.12
CA LEU A 29 -5.13 -0.49 8.82
C LEU A 29 -6.27 -0.82 7.86
N LYS A 30 -6.44 0.00 6.83
CA LYS A 30 -7.44 -0.18 5.80
C LYS A 30 -6.80 -0.55 4.48
N PHE A 31 -7.60 -1.16 3.63
CA PHE A 31 -7.20 -1.49 2.28
C PHE A 31 -7.22 -0.30 1.32
N SER A 32 -6.10 -0.06 0.64
CA SER A 32 -6.02 0.81 -0.54
C SER A 32 -5.87 -0.04 -1.79
N ARG A 33 -6.92 -0.11 -2.63
CA ARG A 33 -6.87 -0.84 -3.91
C ARG A 33 -5.85 -0.19 -4.84
N LEU A 34 -4.87 -0.94 -5.32
CA LEU A 34 -3.93 -0.50 -6.35
C LEU A 34 -4.46 -0.92 -7.73
N ALA A 35 -4.79 -2.21 -7.93
CA ALA A 35 -5.29 -2.74 -9.19
C ALA A 35 -6.35 -3.84 -9.00
N LYS A 36 -7.06 -4.24 -10.07
CA LYS A 36 -7.89 -5.46 -10.13
C LYS A 36 -7.51 -6.26 -11.39
N ARG A 37 -7.25 -7.56 -11.24
CA ARG A 37 -7.07 -8.48 -12.37
C ARG A 37 -8.34 -8.48 -13.22
N GLY A 38 -8.19 -8.18 -14.50
CA GLY A 38 -9.28 -7.95 -15.44
C GLY A 38 -9.53 -6.47 -15.75
N ASP A 39 -8.94 -5.54 -14.99
CA ASP A 39 -8.69 -4.19 -15.52
C ASP A 39 -7.73 -4.39 -16.72
N GLN A 40 -8.05 -3.84 -17.89
CA GLN A 40 -7.11 -3.83 -19.03
C GLN A 40 -5.98 -2.84 -18.70
N VAL A 41 -5.05 -3.29 -17.88
CA VAL A 41 -3.84 -2.55 -17.54
C VAL A 41 -2.85 -2.81 -18.67
N ALA A 42 -2.43 -1.77 -19.39
CA ALA A 42 -1.44 -1.94 -20.44
C ALA A 42 -0.12 -2.43 -19.81
N VAL A 43 0.67 -3.22 -20.55
CA VAL A 43 2.02 -3.57 -20.11
C VAL A 43 2.80 -2.27 -19.89
N ASN A 44 3.46 -2.13 -18.74
CA ASN A 44 4.14 -0.91 -18.28
C ASN A 44 3.23 0.26 -17.88
N GLU A 45 1.93 0.04 -17.69
CA GLU A 45 1.07 1.05 -17.09
C GLU A 45 1.47 1.26 -15.62
N LYS A 46 1.54 2.54 -15.23
CA LYS A 46 1.98 2.99 -13.92
C LYS A 46 0.78 3.40 -13.09
N ILE A 47 0.60 2.76 -11.96
CA ILE A 47 -0.36 3.17 -10.94
C ILE A 47 0.39 4.03 -9.93
N VAL A 48 0.07 5.32 -9.90
CA VAL A 48 0.75 6.30 -9.03
C VAL A 48 -0.19 6.71 -7.89
N LYS A 49 0.30 6.67 -6.66
CA LYS A 49 -0.39 7.15 -5.45
C LYS A 49 0.54 7.92 -4.55
N THR A 50 0.00 8.93 -3.87
CA THR A 50 0.76 9.65 -2.84
C THR A 50 0.36 9.18 -1.44
N TYR A 51 1.35 8.81 -0.64
CA TYR A 51 1.17 8.45 0.76
C TYR A 51 1.83 9.47 1.68
N TYR A 52 1.15 9.73 2.80
CA TYR A 52 1.62 10.65 3.82
C TYR A 52 1.80 9.88 5.13
N PRO A 53 2.96 10.04 5.80
CA PRO A 53 3.13 9.52 7.14
C PRO A 53 2.03 10.03 8.07
N PRO A 54 1.41 9.12 8.85
CA PRO A 54 0.47 9.43 9.90
C PRO A 54 0.79 10.64 10.78
N ASN A 55 2.05 10.79 11.19
CA ASN A 55 2.50 11.83 12.11
C ASN A 55 3.96 12.21 11.83
N THR A 56 4.43 13.29 12.47
CA THR A 56 5.77 13.87 12.26
C THR A 56 6.91 13.05 12.87
N VAL A 57 6.62 12.11 13.78
CA VAL A 57 7.65 11.31 14.48
C VAL A 57 7.84 9.92 13.89
N GLN A 58 6.92 9.46 13.05
CA GLN A 58 6.98 8.13 12.43
C GLN A 58 8.17 8.03 11.48
N LYS A 59 9.04 7.03 11.67
CA LYS A 59 10.30 6.89 10.92
C LYS A 59 10.23 5.89 9.76
N LYS A 60 9.15 5.12 9.67
CA LYS A 60 8.99 4.05 8.69
C LYS A 60 7.61 4.07 8.06
N LEU A 61 7.51 3.76 6.78
CA LEU A 61 6.26 3.63 6.03
C LEU A 61 6.12 2.19 5.56
N GLY A 62 5.07 1.50 6.02
CA GLY A 62 4.66 0.21 5.47
C GLY A 62 4.01 0.41 4.11
N LEU A 63 4.40 -0.43 3.16
CA LEU A 63 3.96 -0.49 1.78
C LEU A 63 3.76 -1.97 1.40
N ASP A 64 3.26 -2.77 2.35
CA ASP A 64 2.99 -4.19 2.17
C ASP A 64 2.05 -4.39 0.99
N ILE A 65 2.25 -5.48 0.23
CA ILE A 65 1.42 -5.82 -0.91
C ILE A 65 0.53 -7.01 -0.55
N TYR A 66 -0.76 -6.85 -0.81
CA TYR A 66 -1.77 -7.88 -0.55
C TYR A 66 -2.55 -8.22 -1.82
N VAL A 67 -2.99 -9.46 -1.90
CA VAL A 67 -3.88 -9.97 -2.95
C VAL A 67 -5.21 -10.45 -2.36
N THR A 68 -6.30 -10.27 -3.11
CA THR A 68 -7.61 -10.81 -2.72
C THR A 68 -8.54 -10.99 -3.89
N ARG A 69 -9.34 -12.07 -3.90
CA ARG A 69 -10.44 -12.28 -4.86
C ARG A 69 -11.73 -11.57 -4.44
N LYS A 70 -11.81 -11.04 -3.22
CA LYS A 70 -13.02 -10.39 -2.71
C LYS A 70 -13.20 -9.01 -3.30
N ASP A 71 -14.41 -8.73 -3.76
CA ASP A 71 -14.68 -7.45 -4.39
C ASP A 71 -14.68 -6.30 -3.37
N ASN A 72 -15.18 -6.54 -2.17
CA ASN A 72 -15.46 -5.57 -1.11
C ASN A 72 -14.57 -5.71 0.15
N ALA A 73 -13.40 -6.35 0.03
CA ALA A 73 -12.45 -6.40 1.14
C ALA A 73 -12.04 -4.99 1.59
N THR A 74 -12.11 -4.74 2.90
CA THR A 74 -11.91 -3.43 3.53
C THR A 74 -10.68 -3.38 4.45
N TYR A 75 -10.29 -4.51 5.05
CA TYR A 75 -9.18 -4.57 6.01
C TYR A 75 -8.21 -5.71 5.67
N CYS A 76 -6.93 -5.50 5.96
CA CYS A 76 -5.82 -6.41 5.61
C CYS A 76 -5.90 -7.79 6.30
N ASP A 77 -6.66 -7.88 7.40
CA ASP A 77 -6.85 -9.09 8.20
C ASP A 77 -8.15 -9.85 7.86
N GLU A 78 -8.85 -9.48 6.79
CA GLU A 78 -10.09 -10.15 6.40
C GLU A 78 -9.84 -11.52 5.78
N PRO A 79 -10.70 -12.53 6.02
CA PRO A 79 -10.56 -13.83 5.37
C PRO A 79 -10.51 -13.69 3.84
N GLY A 80 -9.62 -14.43 3.16
CA GLY A 80 -9.45 -14.36 1.71
C GLY A 80 -8.69 -13.12 1.22
N VAL A 81 -8.01 -12.43 2.13
CA VAL A 81 -6.93 -11.48 1.85
C VAL A 81 -5.63 -12.17 2.24
N GLU A 82 -4.67 -12.13 1.33
CA GLU A 82 -3.36 -12.76 1.51
C GLU A 82 -2.28 -11.69 1.37
N LEU A 83 -1.30 -11.71 2.27
CA LEU A 83 -0.07 -10.92 2.13
C LEU A 83 0.77 -11.58 1.05
N LEU A 84 1.07 -10.85 -0.03
CA LEU A 84 1.99 -11.29 -1.07
C LEU A 84 3.44 -11.09 -0.60
N ASP A 85 3.74 -9.88 -0.11
CA ASP A 85 5.04 -9.55 0.45
C ASP A 85 4.95 -8.36 1.42
N SER A 86 5.84 -8.32 2.41
CA SER A 86 5.97 -7.20 3.34
C SER A 86 7.08 -6.26 2.89
N TRP A 87 6.76 -4.98 2.79
CA TRP A 87 7.71 -3.98 2.36
C TRP A 87 7.60 -2.73 3.21
N CYS A 88 8.75 -2.21 3.65
CA CYS A 88 8.81 -1.07 4.53
C CYS A 88 10.00 -0.20 4.15
N VAL A 89 9.76 1.11 4.06
CA VAL A 89 10.78 2.10 3.70
C VAL A 89 11.00 3.09 4.84
N ASP A 90 12.20 3.63 4.94
CA ASP A 90 12.51 4.68 5.90
C ASP A 90 11.93 6.02 5.42
N ILE A 91 11.37 6.79 6.36
CA ILE A 91 10.84 8.13 6.11
C ILE A 91 11.97 9.13 6.36
N PRO A 92 12.35 9.95 5.36
CA PRO A 92 13.34 11.00 5.54
C PRO A 92 13.02 11.92 6.71
N ASN A 93 14.08 12.39 7.37
CA ASN A 93 13.97 13.42 8.39
C ASN A 93 13.75 14.78 7.71
N ALA A 94 12.51 15.07 7.33
CA ALA A 94 12.11 16.25 6.59
C ALA A 94 10.93 16.98 7.26
N SER A 95 10.60 18.18 6.79
CA SER A 95 9.40 18.91 7.22
C SER A 95 8.12 18.18 6.84
N LYS A 96 7.01 18.42 7.56
CA LYS A 96 5.74 17.67 7.42
C LYS A 96 5.26 17.57 5.96
N GLU A 97 5.40 18.64 5.19
CA GLU A 97 5.01 18.78 3.78
C GLU A 97 5.91 18.01 2.79
N ASN A 98 7.13 17.65 3.23
CA ASN A 98 8.16 16.98 2.43
C ASN A 98 8.33 15.50 2.76
N ARG A 99 7.56 14.96 3.70
CA ARG A 99 7.62 13.55 4.10
C ARG A 99 6.69 12.64 3.29
N ALA A 100 6.05 13.18 2.25
CA ALA A 100 5.18 12.42 1.37
C ALA A 100 6.00 11.53 0.43
N PHE A 101 5.43 10.37 0.11
CA PHE A 101 5.99 9.43 -0.86
C PHE A 101 5.08 9.36 -2.06
N GLU A 102 5.66 9.47 -3.25
CA GLU A 102 5.04 8.97 -4.47
C GLU A 102 5.33 7.47 -4.57
N PHE A 103 4.27 6.68 -4.57
CA PHE A 103 4.33 5.24 -4.76
C PHE A 103 3.85 4.90 -6.17
N THR A 104 4.73 4.31 -6.96
CA THR A 104 4.47 3.85 -8.32
C THR A 104 4.49 2.33 -8.35
N LEU A 105 3.43 1.73 -8.87
CA LEU A 105 3.34 0.31 -9.15
C LEU A 105 3.30 0.11 -10.68
N THR A 106 4.17 -0.73 -11.22
CA THR A 106 4.23 -1.05 -12.64
C THR A 106 4.01 -2.54 -12.84
N PHE A 107 3.10 -2.88 -13.74
CA PHE A 107 2.84 -4.27 -14.12
C PHE A 107 3.75 -4.70 -15.26
N GLY A 108 4.73 -5.55 -14.94
CA GLY A 108 5.52 -6.29 -15.91
C GLY A 108 4.75 -7.50 -16.45
N LYS A 109 5.43 -8.34 -17.22
CA LYS A 109 4.84 -9.60 -17.73
C LYS A 109 4.76 -10.70 -16.68
N VAL A 110 5.71 -10.72 -15.76
CA VAL A 110 5.89 -11.79 -14.75
C VAL A 110 5.97 -11.25 -13.32
N GLU A 111 6.32 -9.97 -13.17
CA GLU A 111 6.54 -9.34 -11.88
C GLU A 111 5.78 -8.02 -11.77
N ILE A 112 5.65 -7.54 -10.54
CA ILE A 112 5.21 -6.19 -10.22
C ILE A 112 6.41 -5.41 -9.71
N GLU A 113 6.76 -4.33 -10.40
CA GLU A 113 7.76 -3.38 -9.91
C GLU A 113 7.09 -2.31 -9.04
N ALA A 114 7.74 -1.95 -7.96
CA ALA A 114 7.22 -0.99 -7.00
C ALA A 114 8.31 0.01 -6.60
N ILE A 115 8.00 1.29 -6.72
CA ILE A 115 8.92 2.38 -6.43
C ILE A 115 8.26 3.33 -5.44
N ALA A 116 8.93 3.62 -4.33
CA ALA A 116 8.55 4.66 -3.39
C ALA A 116 9.61 5.77 -3.44
N GLN A 117 9.20 6.97 -3.84
CA GLN A 117 10.09 8.12 -3.95
C GLN A 117 9.63 9.24 -3.00
N ALA A 118 10.50 9.63 -2.10
CA ALA A 118 10.28 10.79 -1.22
C ALA A 118 10.53 12.09 -1.98
N LYS A 119 9.84 13.16 -1.59
CA LYS A 119 10.07 14.51 -2.17
C LYS A 119 11.49 15.03 -1.98
N THR A 120 12.19 14.55 -0.95
CA THR A 120 13.58 14.89 -0.64
C THR A 120 14.59 14.19 -1.57
N GLY A 121 14.13 13.23 -2.38
CA GLY A 121 14.92 12.58 -3.44
C GLY A 121 15.25 11.11 -3.17
N GLU A 122 15.09 10.63 -1.93
CA GLU A 122 15.29 9.23 -1.59
C GLU A 122 14.31 8.34 -2.36
N LYS A 123 14.85 7.27 -2.95
CA LYS A 123 14.12 6.33 -3.79
C LYS A 123 14.35 4.92 -3.28
N TYR A 124 13.26 4.18 -3.13
CA TYR A 124 13.25 2.78 -2.71
C TYR A 124 12.54 1.97 -3.79
N GLU A 125 13.10 0.82 -4.13
CA GLU A 125 12.58 -0.05 -5.18
C GLU A 125 12.39 -1.46 -4.61
N ASN A 126 11.34 -2.14 -5.08
CA ASN A 126 11.12 -3.55 -4.81
C ASN A 126 10.45 -4.21 -6.02
N THR A 127 10.64 -5.52 -6.16
CA THR A 127 9.94 -6.33 -7.16
C THR A 127 9.21 -7.47 -6.46
N PHE A 128 8.01 -7.78 -6.94
CA PHE A 128 7.18 -8.84 -6.40
C PHE A 128 6.82 -9.82 -7.50
N ASP A 129 7.18 -11.09 -7.30
CA ASP A 129 6.78 -12.15 -8.20
C ASP A 129 5.28 -12.41 -8.08
N LEU A 130 4.60 -12.41 -9.22
CA LEU A 130 3.22 -12.86 -9.32
C LEU A 130 3.20 -14.38 -9.50
N ASP A 131 3.70 -15.12 -8.52
CA ASP A 131 3.49 -16.57 -8.46
C ASP A 131 2.04 -16.79 -8.00
N MET A 132 1.11 -16.78 -8.97
CA MET A 132 -0.35 -16.89 -8.79
C MET A 132 -0.91 -18.21 -9.31
#